data_AF-A0AAW8FNU9-F1
#
_entry.id   AF-A0AAW8FNU9-F1
#
_cell.length_a   1.000
_cell.length_b   1.000
_cell.length_c   1.000
_cell.angle_alpha   90.00
_cell.angle_beta   90.00
_cell.angle_gamma   90.00
#
_symmetry.space_group_name_H-M   'P 1'
#
loop_
_entity.id
_entity.type
_entity.pdbx_description
1 polymer ?
#
loop_
_entity_poly.entity_id
_entity_poly.type
_entity_poly.pdbx_seq_one_letter_code
_entity_poly.pdbx_strand_id
1 'polypeptide(L)' 'MELTIDVAVLLAVIIVLRLRRRTHARSRNDEKLTVAIVLVFGILIAPTAFGHGVVDVVGQLAQGVTESGSP' A
#
# COMPACT_ATOMS: atom_id res chain seq x y z
N MET A 1 5.24 -7.23 -29.89
CA MET A 1 4.92 -7.65 -28.51
C MET A 1 5.00 -6.40 -27.66
N GLU A 2 3.89 -5.70 -27.53
CA GLU A 2 3.79 -4.49 -26.71
C GLU A 2 4.00 -4.93 -25.25
N LEU A 3 5.07 -4.48 -24.61
CA LEU A 3 5.36 -4.85 -23.22
C LEU A 3 4.46 -3.99 -22.32
N THR A 4 3.18 -4.35 -22.20
CA THR A 4 2.24 -3.65 -21.32
C THR A 4 2.61 -3.97 -19.88
N ILE A 5 3.27 -3.04 -19.19
CA ILE A 5 3.55 -3.15 -17.77
C ILE A 5 2.27 -2.85 -17.00
N ASP A 6 1.92 -3.74 -16.07
CA ASP A 6 0.84 -3.49 -15.12
C ASP A 6 1.18 -2.25 -14.26
N VAL A 7 0.30 -1.26 -14.30
CA VAL A 7 0.50 0.02 -13.61
C VAL A 7 0.57 -0.17 -12.10
N ALA A 8 -0.19 -1.11 -11.54
CA ALA A 8 -0.14 -1.38 -10.10
C ALA A 8 1.24 -1.95 -9.71
N VAL A 9 1.78 -2.88 -10.48
CA VAL A 9 3.15 -3.42 -10.27
C VAL A 9 4.20 -2.31 -10.35
N LEU A 10 4.09 -1.41 -11.34
CA LEU A 10 5.01 -0.28 -11.48
C LEU A 10 4.96 0.65 -10.25
N LEU A 11 3.75 1.00 -9.80
CA LEU A 11 3.57 1.83 -8.61
C LEU A 11 4.09 1.13 -7.34
N ALA A 12 3.88 -0.18 -7.19
CA ALA A 12 4.43 -0.96 -6.09
C ALA A 12 5.96 -0.83 -6.03
N VAL A 13 6.64 -1.01 -7.17
CA VAL A 13 8.10 -0.88 -7.25
C VAL A 13 8.54 0.54 -6.88
N ILE A 14 7.86 1.57 -7.40
CA ILE A 14 8.15 2.97 -7.07
C ILE A 14 8.01 3.23 -5.56
N ILE A 15 6.94 2.74 -4.94
CA ILE A 15 6.69 2.87 -3.49
C ILE A 15 7.80 2.20 -2.70
N VAL A 16 8.15 0.95 -3.02
CA VAL A 16 9.22 0.20 -2.33
C VAL A 16 10.56 0.92 -2.45
N LEU A 17 10.90 1.42 -3.65
CA LEU A 17 12.13 2.18 -3.86
C LEU A 17 12.11 3.52 -3.11
N ARG A 18 10.96 4.21 -3.04
CA ARG A 18 10.79 5.46 -2.30
C ARG A 18 10.93 5.24 -0.79
N LEU A 19 10.37 4.16 -0.25
CA LEU A 19 10.45 3.79 1.17
C LEU A 19 11.87 3.33 1.56
N ARG A 20 12.57 2.61 0.67
CA ARG A 20 13.95 2.17 0.92
C ARG A 20 14.96 3.31 0.95
N ARG A 21 14.70 4.42 0.25
CA ARG A 21 15.61 5.58 0.26
C ARG A 21 15.44 6.31 1.60
N ARG A 22 16.52 6.33 2.39
CA ARG A 22 16.61 6.98 3.72
C ARG A 22 15.93 8.35 3.73
N THR A 23 15.31 8.64 4.86
CA THR A 23 14.76 9.94 5.29
C THR A 23 15.83 11.02 5.31
N HIS A 24 16.17 11.56 4.14
CA HIS A 24 16.62 12.95 4.05
C HIS A 24 15.45 13.84 4.43
N ALA A 25 15.70 15.06 4.93
CA ALA A 25 14.65 16.05 5.21
C ALA A 25 13.74 16.17 3.99
N ARG A 26 12.59 15.48 4.03
CA ARG A 26 11.74 15.31 2.87
C ARG A 26 11.10 16.67 2.64
N SER A 27 11.29 17.24 1.46
CA SER A 27 10.49 18.38 1.06
C SER A 27 9.02 17.99 1.16
N ARG A 28 8.16 18.86 1.70
CA ARG A 28 6.71 18.64 1.81
C ARG A 28 6.08 18.16 0.49
N ASN A 29 6.64 18.59 -0.64
CA ASN A 29 6.14 18.18 -1.95
C ASN A 29 6.39 16.69 -2.25
N ASP A 30 7.55 16.19 -1.85
CA ASP A 30 7.94 14.79 -2.03
C ASP A 30 7.12 13.84 -1.15
N GLU A 31 6.76 14.30 0.05
CA GLU A 31 5.86 13.56 0.95
C GLU A 31 4.46 13.46 0.35
N LYS A 32 3.89 14.59 -0.10
CA LYS A 32 2.57 14.61 -0.77
C LYS A 32 2.53 13.72 -2.00
N LEU A 33 3.58 13.73 -2.83
CA LEU A 33 3.67 12.88 -4.01
C LEU A 33 3.72 11.40 -3.64
N THR A 34 4.45 11.04 -2.58
CA THR A 34 4.49 9.66 -2.09
C THR A 34 3.13 9.21 -1.59
N VAL A 35 2.43 10.05 -0.82
CA VAL A 35 1.05 9.78 -0.36
C VAL A 35 0.10 9.60 -1.54
N ALA A 36 0.17 10.47 -2.54
CA ALA A 36 -0.67 10.36 -3.74
C ALA A 36 -0.43 9.04 -4.49
N ILE A 37 0.83 8.64 -4.67
CA ILE A 37 1.19 7.38 -5.33
C ILE A 37 0.66 6.17 -4.54
N VAL A 38 0.83 6.17 -3.21
CA VAL A 38 0.33 5.10 -2.34
C VAL A 38 -1.20 5.01 -2.39
N LEU A 39 -1.89 6.15 -2.41
CA LEU A 39 -3.35 6.20 -2.51
C LEU A 39 -3.84 5.59 -3.83
N VAL A 40 -3.25 6.00 -4.96
CA VAL A 40 -3.61 5.47 -6.28
C VAL A 40 -3.34 3.96 -6.33
N PHE A 41 -2.20 3.52 -5.81
CA PHE A 41 -1.87 2.10 -5.73
C PHE A 41 -2.90 1.32 -4.92
N GLY A 42 -3.32 1.84 -3.76
CA GLY A 42 -4.38 1.23 -2.95
C GLY A 42 -5.71 1.10 -3.69
N ILE A 43 -6.13 2.13 -4.42
CA ILE A 43 -7.37 2.12 -5.22
C ILE A 43 -7.30 1.05 -6.32
N LEU A 44 -6.15 0.90 -6.99
CA LEU A 44 -5.96 -0.10 -8.04
C LEU A 44 -5.93 -1.53 -7.49
N ILE A 45 -5.36 -1.73 -6.30
CA ILE A 45 -5.26 -3.06 -5.68
C ILE A 45 -6.55 -3.48 -4.98
N ALA A 46 -7.34 -2.55 -4.43
CA ALA A 46 -8.54 -2.86 -3.66
C ALA A 46 -9.50 -3.89 -4.32
N PRO A 47 -9.88 -3.77 -5.61
CA PRO A 47 -10.77 -4.74 -6.26
C PRO A 47 -10.09 -6.06 -6.66
N THR A 48 -8.80 -6.23 -6.43
CA THR A 48 -8.05 -7.44 -6.80
C THR A 48 -8.18 -8.52 -5.74
N ALA A 49 -7.95 -9.79 -6.10
CA ALA A 49 -7.93 -10.89 -5.14
C ALA A 49 -6.91 -10.67 -4.00
N PHE A 50 -5.78 -10.03 -4.31
CA PHE A 50 -4.78 -9.64 -3.31
C PHE A 50 -5.33 -8.57 -2.35
N GLY A 51 -6.02 -7.55 -2.86
CA GLY A 51 -6.64 -6.51 -2.05
C GLY A 51 -7.65 -7.06 -1.03
N HIS A 52 -8.51 -7.98 -1.47
CA HIS A 52 -9.46 -8.67 -0.59
C HIS A 52 -8.73 -9.50 0.49
N GLY A 53 -7.72 -10.28 0.12
CA GLY A 53 -6.95 -11.07 1.08
C GLY A 53 -6.25 -10.23 2.16
N VAL A 54 -5.75 -9.04 1.80
CA VAL A 54 -5.19 -8.11 2.80
C VAL A 54 -6.26 -7.64 3.78
N VAL A 55 -7.45 -7.28 3.30
CA VAL A 55 -8.57 -6.85 4.15
C VAL A 55 -9.01 -7.98 5.09
N ASP A 56 -9.10 -9.22 4.60
CA ASP A 56 -9.50 -10.37 5.40
C ASP A 56 -8.49 -10.64 6.54
N VAL A 57 -7.19 -10.62 6.24
CA VAL A 57 -6.14 -10.82 7.25
C VAL A 57 -6.17 -9.71 8.30
N VAL A 58 -6.25 -8.44 7.87
CA VAL A 58 -6.32 -7.30 8.79
C VAL A 58 -7.60 -7.36 9.63
N GLY A 59 -8.73 -7.76 9.04
CA GLY A 59 -10.00 -7.95 9.74
C GLY A 59 -9.93 -9.03 10.81
N GLN A 60 -9.33 -10.19 10.50
CA GLN A 60 -9.11 -11.27 11.47
C GLN A 60 -8.21 -10.83 12.62
N LEU A 61 -7.14 -10.10 12.33
CA LEU A 61 -6.25 -9.55 13.37
C LEU A 61 -6.98 -8.53 14.26
N ALA A 62 -7.80 -7.65 13.69
CA ALA A 62 -8.58 -6.69 14.44
C ALA A 62 -9.61 -7.35 15.36
N GLN A 63 -10.27 -8.41 14.88
CA GLN A 63 -11.20 -9.22 15.68
C GLN A 63 -10.47 -9.94 16.81
N GLY A 64 -9.32 -10.57 16.54
CA GLY A 64 -8.53 -11.26 17.56
C GLY A 64 -8.01 -10.32 18.66
N VAL A 65 -7.59 -9.10 18.30
CA VAL A 65 -7.19 -8.07 19.28
C VAL A 65 -8.38 -7.62 20.13
N THR A 66 -9.56 -7.47 19.53
CA THR A 66 -10.79 -7.06 20.22
C THR A 66 -11.27 -8.13 21.22
N GLU A 67 -11.14 -9.40 20.85
CA GLU A 67 -11.48 -10.54 21.72
C GLU A 67 -10.50 -10.64 22.91
N SER A 68 -9.21 -10.42 22.67
CA SER A 68 -8.19 -10.40 23.73
C SER A 68 -8.26 -9.20 24.69
N GLY A 69 -9.01 -8.15 24.32
CA GLY A 69 -9.24 -6.95 25.14
C GLY A 69 -10.57 -6.96 25.91
N SER A 70 -11.39 -8.01 25.77
CA SER A 70 -12.66 -8.15 26.50
C SER A 70 -12.42 -8.91 27.82
N PRO A 71 -12.76 -8.33 29.00
CA PRO A 71 -12.60 -8.98 30.31
C PRO A 71 -13.60 -10.11 30.57
#